data_AF-A0A381N8D8-F1
#
_entry.id   AF-A0A381N8D8-F1
#
_cell.length_a   1.000
_cell.length_b   1.000
_cell.length_c   1.000
_cell.angle_alpha   90.00
_cell.angle_beta   90.00
_cell.angle_gamma   90.00
#
_symmetry.space_group_name_H-M   'P 1'
#
loop_
_entity.id
_entity.type
_entity.pdbx_description
1 polymer ?
#
loop_
_entity_poly.entity_id
_entity_poly.type
_entity_poly.pdbx_seq_one_letter_code
_entity_poly.pdbx_strand_id
1 'polypeptide(L)'
;MSKIFNFSAGPSSLPPSVMERAQEEFRDYGGLGVSVMEISHRSREFIEIAERAEADLRALLDLNDEYYVLFIHGGASMQFAMVPMNLAHISDTVDYVDTGSWSTKAITEAKLLTRVNVAATSRDDDYDHVPHFRDWRLTKSARYVHITSNETIGGVQFHEFPDTGKVPLVADMSSDFLSRPIEVHRFGLIYAGAQKNVGPAGLCIVVVRKDLCGKEREHTPSLLSYRVHAQHESMFNTPPTYNWYLAGLVLGWLKREGGLQAMEVRNRRKAEKLYAAIDRSDLYHSPVQRPHRSVMNVPFTLLEPELEDRFLEIAKARGLVNLKGHRSVGGIRASLYNAIEEEAVDALIEHMESFEKTTR
;
A
#
# COMPACT_ATOMS: atom_id res chain seq x y z
N MET A 1 -0.98 28.54 -14.99
CA MET A 1 -1.84 27.34 -14.84
C MET A 1 -2.08 27.14 -13.36
N SER A 2 -3.30 26.81 -12.93
CA SER A 2 -3.56 26.46 -11.53
C SER A 2 -2.77 25.20 -11.13
N LYS A 3 -2.35 25.12 -9.86
CA LYS A 3 -1.68 23.93 -9.30
C LYS A 3 -2.64 22.75 -9.40
N ILE A 4 -2.14 21.59 -9.85
CA ILE A 4 -2.94 20.36 -9.97
C ILE A 4 -2.67 19.47 -8.76
N PHE A 5 -3.73 19.05 -8.08
CA PHE A 5 -3.68 18.12 -6.96
C PHE A 5 -4.27 16.77 -7.37
N ASN A 6 -3.42 15.74 -7.38
CA ASN A 6 -3.79 14.41 -7.85
C ASN A 6 -4.06 13.46 -6.67
N PHE A 7 -5.33 13.09 -6.47
CA PHE A 7 -5.80 12.19 -5.41
C PHE A 7 -5.91 10.72 -5.84
N SER A 8 -5.24 10.35 -6.94
CA SER A 8 -5.28 8.99 -7.49
C SER A 8 -4.88 7.94 -6.44
N ALA A 9 -5.67 6.86 -6.39
CA ALA A 9 -5.47 5.76 -5.46
C ALA A 9 -4.38 4.75 -5.88
N GLY A 10 -3.84 4.88 -7.09
CA GLY A 10 -2.80 3.99 -7.63
C GLY A 10 -2.91 3.84 -9.15
N PRO A 11 -1.89 4.20 -9.95
CA PRO A 11 -0.64 4.86 -9.52
C PRO A 11 -0.88 6.21 -8.85
N SER A 12 -0.18 6.48 -7.75
CA SER A 12 -0.31 7.69 -6.95
C SER A 12 0.68 8.79 -7.37
N SER A 13 0.54 9.96 -6.76
CA SER A 13 1.52 11.04 -6.85
C SER A 13 2.86 10.63 -6.25
N LEU A 14 3.96 11.03 -6.91
CA LEU A 14 5.33 10.92 -6.39
C LEU A 14 5.78 12.29 -5.84
N PRO A 15 6.76 12.33 -4.91
CA PRO A 15 7.32 13.58 -4.45
C PRO A 15 7.93 14.40 -5.61
N PRO A 16 7.63 15.70 -5.75
CA PRO A 16 8.19 16.53 -6.83
C PRO A 16 9.71 16.46 -6.94
N SER A 17 10.42 16.57 -5.80
CA SER A 17 11.89 16.48 -5.76
C SER A 17 12.45 15.14 -6.25
N VAL A 18 11.68 14.05 -6.12
CA VAL A 18 12.09 12.73 -6.64
C VAL A 18 11.94 12.71 -8.16
N MET A 19 10.86 13.28 -8.68
CA MET A 19 10.62 13.36 -10.13
C MET A 19 11.62 14.29 -10.82
N GLU A 20 11.95 15.43 -10.20
CA GLU A 20 12.97 16.37 -10.68
C GLU A 20 14.34 15.69 -10.79
N ARG A 21 14.77 15.01 -9.72
CA ARG A 21 16.03 14.25 -9.75
C ARG A 21 16.03 13.16 -10.82
N ALA A 22 14.93 12.42 -10.95
CA ALA A 22 14.81 11.38 -11.97
C ALA A 22 14.85 11.96 -13.39
N GLN A 23 14.32 13.17 -13.60
CA GLN A 23 14.38 13.89 -14.87
C GLN A 23 15.82 14.33 -15.19
N GLU A 24 16.55 14.88 -14.21
CA GLU A 24 17.95 15.30 -14.35
C GLU A 24 18.86 14.12 -14.71
N GLU A 25 18.68 12.97 -14.04
CA GLU A 25 19.50 11.77 -14.24
C GLU A 25 18.98 10.87 -15.39
N PHE A 26 17.90 11.26 -16.10
CA PHE A 26 17.18 10.35 -17.01
C PHE A 26 18.03 9.81 -18.15
N ARG A 27 18.88 10.66 -18.74
CA ARG A 27 19.77 10.32 -19.88
C ARG A 27 21.23 10.13 -19.48
N ASP A 28 21.58 10.50 -18.25
CA ASP A 28 22.95 10.48 -17.76
C ASP A 28 22.94 10.21 -16.25
N TYR A 29 22.84 8.93 -15.89
CA TYR A 29 22.88 8.51 -14.50
C TYR A 29 24.30 8.64 -13.97
N GLY A 30 24.51 9.51 -12.99
CA GLY A 30 25.79 9.65 -12.30
C GLY A 30 26.97 10.05 -13.19
N GLY A 31 26.73 10.65 -14.37
CA GLY A 31 27.79 11.02 -15.32
C GLY A 31 28.27 9.87 -16.22
N LEU A 32 27.56 8.74 -16.28
CA LEU A 32 27.91 7.59 -17.10
C LEU A 32 27.58 7.76 -18.60
N GLY A 33 26.83 8.80 -18.96
CA GLY A 33 26.35 9.05 -20.33
C GLY A 33 25.24 8.11 -20.81
N VAL A 34 24.66 7.32 -19.90
CA VAL A 34 23.57 6.36 -20.17
C VAL A 34 22.50 6.42 -19.08
N SER A 35 21.28 6.00 -19.40
CA SER A 35 20.17 5.91 -18.46
C SER A 35 20.31 4.72 -17.51
N VAL A 36 19.71 4.78 -16.32
CA VAL A 36 19.54 3.60 -15.43
C VAL A 36 18.88 2.42 -16.15
N MET A 37 18.03 2.68 -17.14
CA MET A 37 17.38 1.64 -17.95
C MET A 37 18.35 0.85 -18.83
N GLU A 38 19.52 1.41 -19.12
CA GLU A 38 20.53 0.84 -20.04
C GLU A 38 21.70 0.19 -19.28
N ILE A 39 21.75 0.37 -17.96
CA ILE A 39 22.78 -0.19 -17.10
C ILE A 39 22.42 -1.65 -16.76
N SER A 40 23.39 -2.56 -16.89
CA SER A 40 23.23 -3.95 -16.50
C SER A 40 22.91 -4.06 -15.01
N HIS A 41 21.89 -4.85 -14.65
CA HIS A 41 21.57 -5.13 -13.24
C HIS A 41 22.67 -5.89 -12.48
N ARG A 42 23.72 -6.37 -13.18
CA ARG A 42 24.90 -6.99 -12.59
C ARG A 42 26.11 -6.06 -12.50
N SER A 43 26.00 -4.86 -13.05
CA SER A 43 27.04 -3.85 -12.93
C SER A 43 27.13 -3.35 -11.49
N ARG A 44 28.30 -2.84 -11.10
CA ARG A 44 28.49 -2.25 -9.77
C ARG A 44 27.53 -1.07 -9.57
N GLU A 45 27.32 -0.28 -10.61
CA GLU A 45 26.50 0.93 -10.61
C GLU A 45 25.03 0.60 -10.25
N PHE A 46 24.47 -0.48 -10.80
CA PHE A 46 23.12 -0.90 -10.41
C PHE A 46 23.07 -1.62 -9.06
N ILE A 47 24.09 -2.40 -8.72
CA ILE A 47 24.17 -3.05 -7.40
C ILE A 47 24.16 -1.99 -6.29
N GLU A 48 24.88 -0.88 -6.45
CA GLU A 48 24.86 0.23 -5.50
C GLU A 48 23.47 0.87 -5.34
N ILE A 49 22.68 0.98 -6.43
CA ILE A 49 21.28 1.42 -6.36
C ILE A 49 20.44 0.46 -5.51
N ALA A 50 20.57 -0.84 -5.79
CA ALA A 50 19.81 -1.89 -5.12
C ALA A 50 20.15 -1.97 -3.62
N GLU A 51 21.44 -1.99 -3.27
CA GLU A 51 21.94 -2.03 -1.90
C GLU A 51 21.51 -0.80 -1.11
N ARG A 52 21.60 0.40 -1.71
CA ARG A 52 21.14 1.63 -1.06
C ARG A 52 19.64 1.59 -0.80
N ALA A 53 18.84 1.14 -1.76
CA ALA A 53 17.39 1.02 -1.58
C ALA A 53 17.03 0.03 -0.46
N GLU A 54 17.70 -1.13 -0.40
CA GLU A 54 17.53 -2.07 0.72
C GLU A 54 17.95 -1.46 2.06
N ALA A 55 19.12 -0.83 2.13
CA ALA A 55 19.63 -0.22 3.35
C ALA A 55 18.73 0.91 3.87
N ASP A 56 18.23 1.76 2.97
CA ASP A 56 17.28 2.83 3.33
C ASP A 56 15.97 2.25 3.84
N LEU A 57 15.46 1.18 3.21
CA LEU A 57 14.25 0.49 3.67
C LEU A 57 14.44 -0.17 5.04
N ARG A 58 15.57 -0.88 5.24
CA ARG A 58 15.92 -1.48 6.53
C ARG A 58 15.97 -0.44 7.64
N ALA A 59 16.60 0.70 7.37
CA ALA A 59 16.68 1.80 8.33
C ALA A 59 15.30 2.42 8.64
N LEU A 60 14.44 2.60 7.63
CA LEU A 60 13.09 3.17 7.83
C LEU A 60 12.20 2.26 8.68
N LEU A 61 12.32 0.94 8.50
CA LEU A 61 11.51 -0.07 9.16
C LEU A 61 12.13 -0.65 10.43
N ASP A 62 13.33 -0.19 10.83
CA ASP A 62 14.11 -0.75 11.93
C ASP A 62 14.26 -2.29 11.80
N LEU A 63 14.62 -2.76 10.59
CA LEU A 63 14.74 -4.19 10.31
C LEU A 63 16.04 -4.76 10.84
N ASN A 64 15.92 -5.85 11.60
CA ASN A 64 17.05 -6.68 11.98
C ASN A 64 17.45 -7.67 10.84
N ASP A 65 18.47 -8.47 11.11
CA ASP A 65 18.98 -9.47 10.16
C ASP A 65 18.11 -10.73 10.05
N GLU A 66 16.97 -10.81 10.75
CA GLU A 66 16.05 -11.95 10.66
C GLU A 66 15.10 -11.86 9.46
N TYR A 67 15.19 -10.80 8.65
CA TYR A 67 14.36 -10.57 7.48
C TYR A 67 15.18 -10.47 6.19
N TYR A 68 14.62 -11.02 5.11
CA TYR A 68 14.97 -10.66 3.73
C TYR A 68 14.10 -9.50 3.27
N VAL A 69 14.69 -8.60 2.48
CA VAL A 69 13.99 -7.56 1.73
C VAL A 69 14.08 -7.92 0.25
N LEU A 70 12.94 -8.12 -0.40
CA LEU A 70 12.86 -8.58 -1.78
C LEU A 70 12.16 -7.55 -2.66
N PHE A 71 12.70 -7.35 -3.86
CA PHE A 71 12.21 -6.42 -4.88
C PHE A 71 11.74 -7.21 -6.10
N ILE A 72 10.43 -7.51 -6.14
CA ILE A 72 9.84 -8.49 -7.06
C ILE A 72 8.90 -7.77 -8.05
N HIS A 73 8.81 -8.23 -9.30
CA HIS A 73 7.81 -7.74 -10.25
C HIS A 73 6.41 -8.33 -9.95
N GLY A 74 5.43 -8.13 -10.84
CA GLY A 74 4.10 -8.78 -10.76
C GLY A 74 3.11 -8.14 -9.75
N GLY A 75 3.58 -7.22 -8.91
CA GLY A 75 2.73 -6.46 -7.99
C GLY A 75 2.14 -7.30 -6.85
N ALA A 76 1.29 -6.66 -6.04
CA ALA A 76 0.62 -7.28 -4.90
C ALA A 76 -0.25 -8.49 -5.30
N SER A 77 -0.88 -8.45 -6.47
CA SER A 77 -1.71 -9.56 -6.96
C SER A 77 -0.92 -10.85 -7.16
N MET A 78 0.34 -10.77 -7.60
CA MET A 78 1.20 -11.96 -7.67
C MET A 78 1.52 -12.51 -6.28
N GLN A 79 1.57 -11.66 -5.26
CA GLN A 79 1.76 -12.09 -3.87
C GLN A 79 0.54 -12.84 -3.32
N PHE A 80 -0.67 -12.59 -3.82
CA PHE A 80 -1.85 -13.37 -3.46
C PHE A 80 -1.67 -14.87 -3.80
N ALA A 81 -0.91 -15.18 -4.85
CA ALA A 81 -0.52 -16.54 -5.19
C ALA A 81 0.79 -16.96 -4.51
N MET A 82 1.83 -16.12 -4.48
CA MET A 82 3.13 -16.50 -3.92
C MET A 82 3.06 -16.83 -2.43
N VAL A 83 2.32 -16.07 -1.62
CA VAL A 83 2.20 -16.31 -0.18
C VAL A 83 1.74 -17.75 0.13
N PRO A 84 0.57 -18.23 -0.35
CA PRO A 84 0.14 -19.60 -0.10
C PRO A 84 1.09 -20.63 -0.72
N MET A 85 1.71 -20.36 -1.88
CA MET A 85 2.68 -21.28 -2.50
C MET A 85 3.96 -21.46 -1.68
N ASN A 86 4.39 -20.42 -0.96
CA ASN A 86 5.63 -20.43 -0.19
C ASN A 86 5.44 -20.84 1.26
N LEU A 87 4.27 -20.57 1.84
CA LEU A 87 4.06 -20.72 3.28
C LEU A 87 3.13 -21.88 3.66
N ALA A 88 2.49 -22.53 2.70
CA ALA A 88 1.54 -23.61 2.94
C ALA A 88 1.60 -24.72 1.88
N HIS A 89 1.27 -25.94 2.31
CA HIS A 89 0.94 -27.03 1.40
C HIS A 89 -0.55 -26.97 1.01
N ILE A 90 -0.92 -27.73 -0.03
CA ILE A 90 -2.31 -27.77 -0.52
C ILE A 90 -3.31 -28.31 0.53
N SER A 91 -2.84 -29.18 1.43
CA SER A 91 -3.65 -29.79 2.49
C SER A 91 -3.72 -28.96 3.77
N ASP A 92 -2.86 -27.96 3.90
CA ASP A 92 -2.82 -27.09 5.08
C ASP A 92 -4.01 -26.13 5.09
N THR A 93 -4.25 -25.51 6.25
CA THR A 93 -5.22 -24.42 6.41
C THR A 93 -4.50 -23.09 6.59
N VAL A 94 -5.02 -22.04 5.97
CA VAL A 94 -4.57 -20.66 6.11
C VAL A 94 -5.75 -19.79 6.52
N ASP A 95 -5.54 -18.87 7.44
CA ASP A 95 -6.58 -17.98 7.91
C ASP A 95 -6.49 -16.64 7.17
N TYR A 96 -7.64 -16.08 6.81
CA TYR A 96 -7.75 -14.74 6.22
C TYR A 96 -8.81 -13.92 6.97
N VAL A 97 -8.59 -12.61 7.03
CA VAL A 97 -9.57 -11.65 7.54
C VAL A 97 -10.10 -10.83 6.38
N ASP A 98 -11.41 -10.91 6.15
CA ASP A 98 -12.05 -10.27 5.00
C ASP A 98 -12.66 -8.92 5.37
N THR A 99 -11.87 -7.86 5.18
CA THR A 99 -12.22 -6.47 5.51
C THR A 99 -12.52 -5.61 4.28
N GLY A 100 -12.51 -6.16 3.07
CA GLY A 100 -12.86 -5.43 1.86
C GLY A 100 -12.49 -6.12 0.55
N SER A 101 -12.31 -5.28 -0.47
CA SER A 101 -12.14 -5.73 -1.85
C SER A 101 -10.79 -6.41 -2.10
N TRP A 102 -9.72 -5.97 -1.44
CA TRP A 102 -8.39 -6.55 -1.62
C TRP A 102 -8.22 -7.83 -0.83
N SER A 103 -8.73 -7.90 0.41
CA SER A 103 -8.79 -9.14 1.19
C SER A 103 -9.60 -10.20 0.45
N THR A 104 -10.78 -9.86 -0.10
CA THR A 104 -11.60 -10.78 -0.90
C THR A 104 -10.83 -11.33 -2.11
N LYS A 105 -10.02 -10.51 -2.79
CA LYS A 105 -9.19 -10.98 -3.91
C LYS A 105 -8.08 -11.91 -3.46
N ALA A 106 -7.40 -11.60 -2.36
CA ALA A 106 -6.36 -12.46 -1.79
C ALA A 106 -6.93 -13.82 -1.35
N ILE A 107 -8.12 -13.83 -0.72
CA ILE A 107 -8.88 -15.03 -0.36
C ILE A 107 -9.22 -15.86 -1.60
N THR A 108 -9.69 -15.20 -2.65
CA THR A 108 -10.12 -15.87 -3.89
C THR A 108 -8.95 -16.59 -4.55
N GLU A 109 -7.79 -15.95 -4.62
CA GLU A 109 -6.57 -16.56 -5.17
C GLU A 109 -6.08 -17.72 -4.28
N ALA A 110 -6.04 -17.52 -2.95
CA ALA A 110 -5.57 -18.55 -2.03
C ALA A 110 -6.42 -19.82 -2.04
N LYS A 111 -7.74 -19.71 -2.27
CA LYS A 111 -8.65 -20.86 -2.42
C LYS A 111 -8.28 -21.79 -3.59
N LEU A 112 -7.55 -21.29 -4.59
CA LEU A 112 -7.04 -22.11 -5.70
C LEU A 112 -5.83 -22.96 -5.28
N LEU A 113 -5.18 -22.63 -4.17
CA LEU A 113 -3.83 -23.10 -3.84
C LEU A 113 -3.74 -23.88 -2.52
N THR A 114 -4.68 -23.64 -1.59
CA THR A 114 -4.70 -24.24 -0.25
C THR A 114 -6.11 -24.15 0.38
N ARG A 115 -6.32 -24.68 1.60
CA ARG A 115 -7.61 -24.56 2.30
C ARG A 115 -7.69 -23.24 3.05
N VAL A 116 -8.63 -22.39 2.65
CA VAL A 116 -8.83 -21.08 3.30
C VAL A 116 -9.93 -21.16 4.36
N ASN A 117 -9.62 -20.69 5.58
CA ASN A 117 -10.59 -20.34 6.60
C ASN A 117 -10.72 -18.80 6.64
N VAL A 118 -11.94 -18.28 6.50
CA VAL A 118 -12.21 -16.85 6.72
C VAL A 118 -12.47 -16.67 8.20
N ALA A 119 -11.44 -16.27 8.94
CA ALA A 119 -11.46 -16.23 10.40
C ALA A 119 -12.35 -15.10 10.95
N ALA A 120 -12.48 -14.01 10.21
CA ALA A 120 -13.40 -12.92 10.49
C ALA A 120 -13.71 -12.13 9.22
N THR A 121 -14.85 -11.43 9.20
CA THR A 121 -15.25 -10.57 8.09
C THR A 121 -16.17 -9.45 8.57
N SER A 122 -16.12 -8.30 7.91
CA SER A 122 -17.09 -7.19 8.04
C SER A 122 -17.98 -7.05 6.80
N ARG A 123 -18.07 -8.09 5.97
CA ARG A 123 -18.84 -8.09 4.71
C ARG A 123 -20.33 -7.76 4.91
N ASP A 124 -20.93 -8.28 5.98
CA ASP A 124 -22.36 -8.08 6.27
C ASP A 124 -22.66 -6.65 6.74
N ASP A 125 -21.63 -5.88 7.10
CA ASP A 125 -21.67 -4.47 7.48
C ASP A 125 -21.04 -3.58 6.38
N ASP A 126 -21.16 -4.01 5.10
CA ASP A 126 -20.64 -3.32 3.92
C ASP A 126 -19.13 -2.96 3.99
N TYR A 127 -18.37 -3.71 4.79
CA TYR A 127 -16.96 -3.45 5.09
C TYR A 127 -16.70 -2.07 5.71
N ASP A 128 -17.55 -1.60 6.63
CA ASP A 128 -17.42 -0.30 7.30
C ASP A 128 -16.43 -0.29 8.49
N HIS A 129 -15.88 -1.44 8.87
CA HIS A 129 -14.99 -1.58 10.04
C HIS A 129 -14.02 -2.77 9.93
N VAL A 130 -13.04 -2.81 10.84
CA VAL A 130 -12.20 -4.00 11.09
C VAL A 130 -12.88 -4.85 12.18
N PRO A 131 -13.22 -6.12 11.92
CA PRO A 131 -13.80 -6.99 12.93
C PRO A 131 -12.93 -7.10 14.18
N HIS A 132 -13.55 -7.02 15.35
CA HIS A 132 -12.82 -7.01 16.62
C HIS A 132 -12.00 -8.31 16.79
N PHE A 133 -10.72 -8.20 17.19
CA PHE A 133 -9.78 -9.34 17.22
C PHE A 133 -10.26 -10.53 18.07
N ARG A 134 -10.93 -10.25 19.19
CA ARG A 134 -11.55 -11.25 20.08
C ARG A 134 -12.55 -12.20 19.38
N ASP A 135 -13.17 -11.75 18.28
CA ASP A 135 -14.22 -12.48 17.58
C ASP A 135 -13.66 -13.35 16.44
N TRP A 136 -12.35 -13.29 16.20
CA TRP A 136 -11.70 -14.04 15.14
C TRP A 136 -11.67 -15.54 15.46
N ARG A 137 -12.18 -16.34 14.53
CA ARG A 137 -12.19 -17.80 14.61
C ARG A 137 -10.94 -18.37 13.95
N LEU A 138 -9.79 -18.14 14.60
CA LEU A 138 -8.49 -18.59 14.12
C LEU A 138 -8.33 -20.11 14.23
N THR A 139 -7.73 -20.72 13.21
CA THR A 139 -7.36 -22.14 13.18
C THR A 139 -6.06 -22.33 13.95
N LYS A 140 -6.07 -23.17 14.99
CA LYS A 140 -4.87 -23.44 15.82
C LYS A 140 -3.65 -23.91 15.03
N SER A 141 -3.88 -24.63 13.92
CA SER A 141 -2.84 -25.16 13.02
C SER A 141 -2.74 -24.37 11.72
N ALA A 142 -3.24 -23.13 11.66
CA ALA A 142 -3.06 -22.27 10.49
C ALA A 142 -1.58 -22.09 10.17
N ARG A 143 -1.24 -22.07 8.88
CA ARG A 143 0.14 -21.77 8.44
C ARG A 143 0.48 -20.30 8.50
N TYR A 144 -0.52 -19.45 8.34
CA TYR A 144 -0.45 -18.01 8.56
C TYR A 144 -1.85 -17.44 8.75
N VAL A 145 -1.90 -16.22 9.28
CA VAL A 145 -3.08 -15.35 9.24
C VAL A 145 -2.78 -14.21 8.29
N HIS A 146 -3.63 -13.98 7.29
CA HIS A 146 -3.49 -12.90 6.32
C HIS A 146 -4.48 -11.76 6.60
N ILE A 147 -3.96 -10.53 6.58
CA ILE A 147 -4.74 -9.30 6.68
C ILE A 147 -4.40 -8.35 5.53
N THR A 148 -5.31 -7.44 5.24
CA THR A 148 -5.05 -6.24 4.45
C THR A 148 -5.03 -5.05 5.40
N SER A 149 -3.85 -4.47 5.68
CA SER A 149 -3.71 -3.42 6.70
C SER A 149 -4.53 -2.17 6.37
N ASN A 150 -4.70 -1.87 5.09
CA ASN A 150 -5.49 -0.74 4.62
C ASN A 150 -6.26 -1.10 3.35
N GLU A 151 -7.57 -1.18 3.46
CA GLU A 151 -8.49 -1.40 2.35
C GLU A 151 -8.74 -0.10 1.57
N THR A 152 -8.01 0.05 0.46
CA THR A 152 -8.00 1.30 -0.33
C THR A 152 -9.38 1.71 -0.85
N ILE A 153 -10.26 0.74 -1.13
CA ILE A 153 -11.59 1.01 -1.72
C ILE A 153 -12.57 1.45 -0.63
N GLY A 154 -12.72 0.63 0.41
CA GLY A 154 -13.64 0.90 1.51
C GLY A 154 -13.14 1.94 2.52
N GLY A 155 -11.85 2.30 2.49
CA GLY A 155 -11.29 3.28 3.41
C GLY A 155 -11.17 2.79 4.85
N VAL A 156 -11.03 1.47 5.04
CA VAL A 156 -10.86 0.83 6.35
C VAL A 156 -9.39 0.53 6.60
N GLN A 157 -8.90 0.84 7.80
CA GLN A 157 -7.52 0.60 8.19
C GLN A 157 -7.41 -0.08 9.56
N PHE A 158 -6.45 -1.00 9.65
CA PHE A 158 -5.93 -1.52 10.90
C PHE A 158 -5.00 -0.47 11.52
N HIS A 159 -5.42 0.19 12.61
CA HIS A 159 -4.54 1.08 13.38
C HIS A 159 -3.64 0.30 14.34
N GLU A 160 -4.12 -0.86 14.78
CA GLU A 160 -3.40 -1.85 15.56
C GLU A 160 -3.39 -3.19 14.82
N PHE A 161 -2.46 -4.06 15.17
CA PHE A 161 -2.35 -5.39 14.58
C PHE A 161 -2.73 -6.47 15.60
N PRO A 162 -3.28 -7.61 15.16
CA PRO A 162 -3.64 -8.71 16.05
C PRO A 162 -2.39 -9.39 16.64
N ASP A 163 -2.57 -10.07 17.77
CA ASP A 163 -1.64 -11.09 18.24
C ASP A 163 -2.13 -12.46 17.74
N THR A 164 -1.37 -13.08 16.85
CA THR A 164 -1.67 -14.41 16.27
C THR A 164 -0.88 -15.52 16.95
N GLY A 165 -0.24 -15.24 18.08
CA GLY A 165 0.60 -16.16 18.83
C GLY A 165 1.78 -16.66 17.99
N LYS A 166 1.88 -17.98 17.82
CA LYS A 166 2.97 -18.60 17.03
C LYS A 166 2.69 -18.65 15.53
N VAL A 167 1.47 -18.35 15.11
CA VAL A 167 1.09 -18.38 13.69
C VAL A 167 1.60 -17.08 13.04
N PRO A 168 2.40 -17.14 11.97
CA PRO A 168 2.89 -15.95 11.28
C PRO A 168 1.76 -15.04 10.80
N LEU A 169 1.87 -13.74 11.08
CA LEU A 169 1.01 -12.72 10.50
C LEU A 169 1.56 -12.29 9.13
N VAL A 170 0.71 -12.32 8.11
CA VAL A 170 1.00 -11.85 6.76
C VAL A 170 0.15 -10.62 6.46
N ALA A 171 0.74 -9.56 5.94
CA ALA A 171 0.02 -8.32 5.66
C ALA A 171 0.24 -7.81 4.23
N ASP A 172 -0.86 -7.58 3.52
CA ASP A 172 -0.89 -6.64 2.39
C ASP A 172 -0.87 -5.22 2.94
N MET A 173 0.27 -4.54 2.79
CA MET A 173 0.44 -3.15 3.19
C MET A 173 0.49 -2.18 2.01
N SER A 174 0.05 -2.60 0.82
CA SER A 174 0.27 -1.82 -0.40
C SER A 174 -0.10 -0.33 -0.26
N SER A 175 -1.21 0.01 0.41
CA SER A 175 -1.70 1.39 0.52
C SER A 175 -1.20 2.18 1.73
N ASP A 176 -0.60 1.55 2.73
CA ASP A 176 -0.14 2.24 3.95
C ASP A 176 1.30 1.90 4.34
N PHE A 177 2.02 1.14 3.51
CA PHE A 177 3.43 0.83 3.68
C PHE A 177 4.25 2.11 3.81
N LEU A 178 5.09 2.18 4.85
CA LEU A 178 5.90 3.36 5.18
C LEU A 178 5.10 4.66 5.43
N SER A 179 3.82 4.57 5.78
CA SER A 179 3.03 5.74 6.17
C SER A 179 3.15 6.12 7.64
N ARG A 180 3.56 5.15 8.47
CA ARG A 180 3.73 5.24 9.92
C ARG A 180 4.72 4.17 10.42
N PRO A 181 5.31 4.34 11.61
CA PRO A 181 6.09 3.29 12.26
C PRO A 181 5.21 2.07 12.54
N ILE A 182 5.79 0.88 12.40
CA ILE A 182 5.17 -0.40 12.76
C ILE A 182 6.21 -1.32 13.39
N GLU A 183 5.77 -2.22 14.25
CA GLU A 183 6.62 -3.26 14.85
C GLU A 183 6.80 -4.43 13.89
N VAL A 184 7.75 -4.33 12.95
CA VAL A 184 7.89 -5.32 11.86
C VAL A 184 8.14 -6.75 12.37
N HIS A 185 8.79 -6.90 13.53
CA HIS A 185 9.05 -8.21 14.14
C HIS A 185 7.79 -9.02 14.46
N ARG A 186 6.60 -8.38 14.49
CA ARG A 186 5.31 -9.05 14.66
C ARG A 186 4.82 -9.77 13.40
N PHE A 187 5.40 -9.47 12.25
CA PHE A 187 4.99 -10.00 10.97
C PHE A 187 5.93 -11.12 10.53
N GLY A 188 5.36 -12.20 10.00
CA GLY A 188 6.12 -13.17 9.23
C GLY A 188 6.45 -12.65 7.83
N LEU A 189 5.49 -11.98 7.20
CA LEU A 189 5.65 -11.44 5.85
C LEU A 189 4.83 -10.16 5.67
N ILE A 190 5.44 -9.12 5.13
CA ILE A 190 4.78 -7.91 4.65
C ILE A 190 5.02 -7.83 3.14
N TYR A 191 4.00 -7.46 2.37
CA TYR A 191 4.20 -7.08 0.98
C TYR A 191 3.46 -5.81 0.62
N ALA A 192 4.01 -5.06 -0.33
CA ALA A 192 3.43 -3.83 -0.82
C ALA A 192 3.69 -3.66 -2.33
N GLY A 193 2.63 -3.53 -3.13
CA GLY A 193 2.76 -3.01 -4.49
C GLY A 193 3.18 -1.54 -4.45
N ALA A 194 4.26 -1.18 -5.14
CA ALA A 194 4.92 0.11 -4.95
C ALA A 194 4.04 1.32 -5.33
N GLN A 195 3.13 1.14 -6.29
CA GLN A 195 2.37 2.20 -6.97
C GLN A 195 1.42 3.04 -6.12
N LYS A 196 1.28 2.74 -4.83
CA LYS A 196 0.39 3.48 -3.93
C LYS A 196 1.17 4.45 -3.06
N ASN A 197 2.16 3.98 -2.29
CA ASN A 197 2.80 4.83 -1.28
C ASN A 197 4.34 4.89 -1.34
N VAL A 198 5.00 4.08 -2.18
CA VAL A 198 6.47 3.89 -2.10
C VAL A 198 7.18 3.90 -3.46
N GLY A 199 6.48 4.09 -4.58
CA GLY A 199 7.13 4.19 -5.88
C GLY A 199 6.21 4.00 -7.08
N PRO A 200 6.77 3.72 -8.27
CA PRO A 200 6.00 3.50 -9.49
C PRO A 200 5.43 2.07 -9.59
N ALA A 201 4.38 1.90 -10.40
CA ALA A 201 3.84 0.57 -10.73
C ALA A 201 4.84 -0.29 -11.52
N GLY A 202 4.86 -1.59 -11.22
CA GLY A 202 5.78 -2.56 -11.83
C GLY A 202 6.70 -3.25 -10.81
N LEU A 203 6.74 -2.75 -9.57
CA LEU A 203 7.53 -3.29 -8.47
C LEU A 203 6.65 -3.63 -7.26
N CYS A 204 7.01 -4.70 -6.57
CA CYS A 204 6.46 -5.12 -5.29
C CYS A 204 7.62 -5.32 -4.32
N ILE A 205 7.50 -4.73 -3.13
CA ILE A 205 8.47 -4.92 -2.05
C ILE A 205 7.90 -5.99 -1.12
N VAL A 206 8.72 -6.98 -0.75
CA VAL A 206 8.37 -8.02 0.21
C VAL A 206 9.40 -8.04 1.33
N VAL A 207 8.95 -7.94 2.58
CA VAL A 207 9.77 -8.13 3.77
C VAL A 207 9.34 -9.45 4.38
N VAL A 208 10.22 -10.45 4.37
CA VAL A 208 9.88 -11.83 4.78
C VAL A 208 10.90 -12.35 5.79
N ARG A 209 10.39 -12.93 6.88
CA ARG A 209 11.22 -13.53 7.92
C ARG A 209 11.98 -14.74 7.36
N LYS A 210 13.29 -14.81 7.62
CA LYS A 210 14.21 -15.77 6.98
C LYS A 210 13.81 -17.22 7.24
N ASP A 211 13.27 -17.54 8.41
CA ASP A 211 12.79 -18.89 8.77
C ASP A 211 11.56 -19.35 7.97
N LEU A 212 10.88 -18.44 7.27
CA LEU A 212 9.75 -18.75 6.39
C LEU A 212 10.19 -19.03 4.95
N CYS A 213 11.39 -18.63 4.56
CA CYS A 213 11.94 -18.92 3.24
C CYS A 213 12.45 -20.36 3.15
N GLY A 214 12.32 -20.99 1.97
CA GLY A 214 12.72 -22.38 1.75
C GLY A 214 11.67 -23.41 2.15
N LYS A 215 10.48 -22.96 2.54
CA LYS A 215 9.32 -23.80 2.87
C LYS A 215 8.31 -23.90 1.73
N GLU A 216 8.66 -23.42 0.54
CA GLU A 216 7.76 -23.48 -0.60
C GLU A 216 7.36 -24.92 -0.94
N ARG A 217 6.12 -25.08 -1.41
CA ARG A 217 5.60 -26.40 -1.79
C ARG A 217 6.40 -26.99 -2.96
N GLU A 218 6.42 -28.32 -3.03
CA GLU A 218 7.01 -29.05 -4.16
C GLU A 218 6.44 -28.54 -5.48
N HIS A 219 7.31 -28.42 -6.50
CA HIS A 219 7.00 -27.87 -7.82
C HIS A 219 6.61 -26.38 -7.87
N THR A 220 6.91 -25.59 -6.84
CA THR A 220 6.84 -24.12 -6.94
C THR A 220 7.84 -23.62 -8.01
N PRO A 221 7.38 -22.95 -9.08
CA PRO A 221 8.28 -22.41 -10.10
C PRO A 221 9.26 -21.39 -9.51
N SER A 222 10.49 -21.33 -10.05
CA SER A 222 11.56 -20.49 -9.48
C SER A 222 11.19 -19.02 -9.32
N LEU A 223 10.44 -18.43 -10.28
CA LEU A 223 9.97 -17.04 -10.20
C LEU A 223 8.93 -16.80 -9.10
N LEU A 224 8.30 -17.87 -8.61
CA LEU A 224 7.30 -17.84 -7.53
C LEU A 224 7.89 -18.33 -6.18
N SER A 225 9.21 -18.54 -6.06
CA SER A 225 9.87 -18.95 -4.81
C SER A 225 10.57 -17.77 -4.15
N TYR A 226 10.20 -17.44 -2.90
CA TYR A 226 10.90 -16.41 -2.11
C TYR A 226 12.35 -16.81 -1.82
N ARG A 227 12.65 -18.11 -1.67
CA ARG A 227 14.02 -18.58 -1.48
C ARG A 227 14.89 -18.25 -2.68
N VAL A 228 14.39 -18.45 -3.91
CA VAL A 228 15.14 -18.12 -5.13
C VAL A 228 15.40 -16.63 -5.21
N HIS A 229 14.40 -15.79 -4.93
CA HIS A 229 14.60 -14.33 -4.88
C HIS A 229 15.63 -13.94 -3.83
N ALA A 230 15.58 -14.51 -2.62
CA ALA A 230 16.54 -14.23 -1.55
C ALA A 230 17.97 -14.68 -1.90
N GLN A 231 18.14 -15.86 -2.51
CA GLN A 231 19.45 -16.40 -2.93
C GLN A 231 20.14 -15.57 -4.01
N HIS A 232 19.36 -14.80 -4.77
CA HIS A 232 19.85 -13.97 -5.86
C HIS A 232 19.65 -12.48 -5.61
N GLU A 233 19.39 -12.07 -4.36
CA GLU A 233 19.24 -10.66 -3.97
C GLU A 233 18.21 -9.92 -4.85
N SER A 234 17.08 -10.58 -5.13
CA SER A 234 16.00 -10.14 -6.03
C SER A 234 16.36 -10.01 -7.51
N MET A 235 17.57 -10.45 -7.89
CA MET A 235 18.07 -10.40 -9.26
C MET A 235 18.19 -11.82 -9.82
N PHE A 236 17.21 -12.71 -9.61
CA PHE A 236 17.24 -14.04 -10.24
C PHE A 236 17.12 -13.94 -11.77
N ASN A 237 16.17 -13.14 -12.24
CA ASN A 237 16.07 -12.69 -13.63
C ASN A 237 16.25 -11.16 -13.70
N THR A 238 16.12 -10.56 -14.89
CA THR A 238 16.22 -9.11 -15.05
C THR A 238 15.14 -8.39 -14.22
N PRO A 239 15.53 -7.57 -13.22
CA PRO A 239 14.58 -6.84 -12.41
C PRO A 239 14.08 -5.58 -13.15
N PRO A 240 12.98 -4.94 -12.69
CA PRO A 240 12.51 -3.67 -13.23
C PRO A 240 13.42 -2.51 -12.74
N THR A 241 14.58 -2.34 -13.40
CA THR A 241 15.69 -1.48 -12.93
C THR A 241 15.28 -0.04 -12.64
N TYR A 242 14.54 0.60 -13.55
CA TYR A 242 14.09 1.98 -13.36
C TYR A 242 13.07 2.13 -12.23
N ASN A 243 12.19 1.14 -12.06
CA ASN A 243 11.23 1.13 -10.96
C ASN A 243 11.93 0.99 -9.60
N TRP A 244 12.96 0.15 -9.53
CA TRP A 244 13.76 -0.03 -8.32
C TRP A 244 14.53 1.26 -7.97
N TYR A 245 15.16 1.89 -8.97
CA TYR A 245 15.79 3.20 -8.80
C TYR A 245 14.82 4.27 -8.27
N LEU A 246 13.65 4.42 -8.87
CA LEU A 246 12.64 5.39 -8.41
C LEU A 246 12.14 5.08 -7.00
N ALA A 247 11.91 3.81 -6.67
CA ALA A 247 11.57 3.42 -5.30
C ALA A 247 12.70 3.78 -4.32
N GLY A 248 13.96 3.54 -4.69
CA GLY A 248 15.13 3.96 -3.92
C GLY A 248 15.18 5.47 -3.66
N LEU A 249 14.86 6.29 -4.66
CA LEU A 249 14.77 7.74 -4.48
C LEU A 249 13.65 8.15 -3.49
N VAL A 250 12.50 7.49 -3.54
CA VAL A 250 11.38 7.73 -2.61
C VAL A 250 11.78 7.34 -1.18
N LEU A 251 12.46 6.20 -0.99
CA LEU A 251 12.98 5.79 0.32
C LEU A 251 13.97 6.82 0.89
N GLY A 252 14.90 7.30 0.05
CA GLY A 252 15.82 8.36 0.44
C GLY A 252 15.11 9.67 0.77
N TRP A 253 14.03 10.02 0.06
CA TRP A 253 13.19 11.18 0.36
C TRP A 253 12.50 11.04 1.72
N LEU A 254 11.87 9.89 2.01
CA LEU A 254 11.24 9.62 3.31
C LEU A 254 12.21 9.84 4.47
N LYS A 255 13.47 9.40 4.33
CA LYS A 255 14.52 9.61 5.35
C LYS A 255 14.82 11.10 5.55
N ARG A 256 14.95 11.87 4.46
CA ARG A 256 15.22 13.33 4.55
C ARG A 256 14.06 14.10 5.17
N GLU A 257 12.83 13.62 5.00
CA GLU A 257 11.63 14.22 5.57
C GLU A 257 11.39 13.88 7.06
N GLY A 258 12.36 13.26 7.74
CA GLY A 258 12.27 12.89 9.16
C GLY A 258 11.77 11.47 9.42
N GLY A 259 11.72 10.61 8.39
CA GLY A 259 11.37 9.21 8.51
C GLY A 259 9.90 8.95 8.85
N LEU A 260 9.60 7.74 9.31
CA LEU A 260 8.21 7.29 9.48
C LEU A 260 7.45 8.03 10.59
N GLN A 261 8.15 8.52 11.62
CA GLN A 261 7.54 9.32 12.69
C GLN A 261 6.99 10.64 12.17
N ALA A 262 7.78 11.35 11.36
CA ALA A 262 7.33 12.59 10.72
C ALA A 262 6.20 12.33 9.71
N MET A 263 6.28 11.21 8.98
CA MET A 263 5.20 10.81 8.06
C MET A 263 3.90 10.52 8.79
N GLU A 264 3.93 9.81 9.92
CA GLU A 264 2.71 9.53 10.69
C GLU A 264 2.01 10.83 11.10
N VAL A 265 2.75 11.78 11.66
CA VAL A 265 2.20 13.09 12.08
C VAL A 265 1.59 13.82 10.90
N ARG A 266 2.30 13.90 9.76
CA ARG A 266 1.80 14.56 8.55
C ARG A 266 0.54 13.89 8.00
N ASN A 267 0.53 12.57 7.94
CA ASN A 267 -0.58 11.80 7.38
C ASN A 267 -1.83 11.86 8.26
N ARG A 268 -1.67 11.75 9.59
CA ARG A 268 -2.78 11.93 10.54
C ARG A 268 -3.39 13.31 10.42
N ARG A 269 -2.57 14.37 10.40
CA ARG A 269 -3.06 15.75 10.27
C ARG A 269 -3.88 15.97 8.99
N LYS A 270 -3.42 15.44 7.85
CA LYS A 270 -4.18 15.47 6.58
C LYS A 270 -5.53 14.77 6.71
N ALA A 271 -5.55 13.54 7.22
CA ALA A 271 -6.77 12.75 7.35
C ALA A 271 -7.76 13.38 8.34
N GLU A 272 -7.28 13.82 9.51
CA GLU A 272 -8.08 14.46 10.56
C GLU A 272 -8.76 15.73 10.04
N LYS A 273 -8.04 16.58 9.31
CA LYS A 273 -8.62 17.77 8.67
C LYS A 273 -9.78 17.42 7.75
N LEU A 274 -9.57 16.45 6.84
CA LEU A 274 -10.60 16.05 5.88
C LEU A 274 -11.80 15.40 6.56
N TYR A 275 -11.57 14.48 7.50
CA TYR A 275 -12.65 13.87 8.27
C TYR A 275 -13.42 14.87 9.12
N ALA A 276 -12.76 15.90 9.68
CA ALA A 276 -13.44 16.97 10.40
C ALA A 276 -14.30 17.86 9.49
N ALA A 277 -13.92 18.04 8.22
CA ALA A 277 -14.76 18.71 7.24
C ALA A 277 -15.99 17.86 6.89
N ILE A 278 -15.81 16.55 6.69
CA ILE A 278 -16.91 15.60 6.42
C ILE A 278 -17.88 15.56 7.62
N ASP A 279 -17.37 15.38 8.84
CA ASP A 279 -18.20 15.19 10.04
C ASP A 279 -18.98 16.44 10.47
N ARG A 280 -18.61 17.63 9.98
CA ARG A 280 -19.32 18.90 10.25
C ARG A 280 -20.30 19.31 9.16
N SER A 281 -20.27 18.62 8.02
CA SER A 281 -21.15 18.88 6.89
C SER A 281 -22.49 18.19 7.09
N ASP A 282 -23.57 18.74 6.54
CA ASP A 282 -24.82 17.96 6.39
C ASP A 282 -24.99 17.40 4.97
N LEU A 283 -24.06 17.68 4.04
CA LEU A 283 -24.06 17.12 2.68
C LEU A 283 -23.16 15.89 2.55
N TYR A 284 -22.02 15.87 3.24
CA TYR A 284 -21.02 14.80 3.10
C TYR A 284 -21.12 13.77 4.23
N HIS A 285 -20.90 12.50 3.88
CA HIS A 285 -20.87 11.40 4.85
C HIS A 285 -19.75 10.41 4.53
N SER A 286 -19.03 9.94 5.55
CA SER A 286 -18.07 8.83 5.39
C SER A 286 -18.74 7.52 5.79
N PRO A 287 -18.72 6.48 4.93
CA PRO A 287 -19.38 5.20 5.21
C PRO A 287 -18.61 4.34 6.23
N VAL A 288 -17.49 4.83 6.78
CA VAL A 288 -16.59 4.06 7.64
C VAL A 288 -16.75 4.47 9.10
N GLN A 289 -16.85 3.47 9.98
CA GLN A 289 -16.90 3.69 11.42
C GLN A 289 -15.64 4.42 11.90
N ARG A 290 -15.82 5.45 12.74
CA ARG A 290 -14.75 6.39 13.14
C ARG A 290 -13.44 5.72 13.59
N PRO A 291 -13.44 4.65 14.43
CA PRO A 291 -12.21 4.02 14.89
C PRO A 291 -11.42 3.26 13.82
N HIS A 292 -12.01 3.06 12.63
CA HIS A 292 -11.46 2.25 11.54
C HIS A 292 -11.16 3.05 10.29
N ARG A 293 -11.34 4.38 10.35
CA ARG A 293 -11.12 5.30 9.24
C ARG A 293 -9.66 5.32 8.80
N SER A 294 -9.43 5.01 7.54
CA SER A 294 -8.10 5.06 6.94
C SER A 294 -7.51 6.46 6.93
N VAL A 295 -6.25 6.58 7.33
CA VAL A 295 -5.48 7.83 7.16
C VAL A 295 -4.95 8.00 5.73
N MET A 296 -5.05 6.97 4.89
CA MET A 296 -4.50 6.93 3.53
C MET A 296 -5.57 7.13 2.45
N ASN A 297 -6.78 6.62 2.65
CA ASN A 297 -7.84 6.65 1.65
C ASN A 297 -9.16 7.01 2.33
N VAL A 298 -9.65 8.21 2.05
CA VAL A 298 -10.86 8.75 2.67
C VAL A 298 -12.01 8.71 1.67
N PRO A 299 -12.86 7.67 1.71
CA PRO A 299 -14.11 7.66 0.95
C PRO A 299 -15.17 8.48 1.66
N PHE A 300 -15.98 9.17 0.86
CA PHE A 300 -17.19 9.84 1.30
C PHE A 300 -18.20 9.92 0.16
N THR A 301 -19.47 10.00 0.52
CA THR A 301 -20.60 10.16 -0.39
C THR A 301 -21.29 11.48 -0.12
N LEU A 302 -22.09 11.94 -1.09
CA LEU A 302 -23.03 13.03 -0.89
C LEU A 302 -24.38 12.41 -0.48
N LEU A 303 -25.11 13.03 0.45
CA LEU A 303 -26.48 12.62 0.79
C LEU A 303 -27.46 12.80 -0.37
N GLU A 304 -27.09 13.61 -1.37
CA GLU A 304 -27.77 13.81 -2.65
C GLU A 304 -26.88 13.26 -3.79
N PRO A 305 -26.99 11.96 -4.14
CA PRO A 305 -26.09 11.29 -5.09
C PRO A 305 -26.08 11.91 -6.49
N GLU A 306 -27.18 12.55 -6.90
CA GLU A 306 -27.31 13.26 -8.18
C GLU A 306 -26.32 14.43 -8.33
N LEU A 307 -25.75 14.91 -7.22
CA LEU A 307 -24.77 15.99 -7.20
C LEU A 307 -23.33 15.51 -7.42
N GLU A 308 -23.07 14.20 -7.36
CA GLU A 308 -21.70 13.65 -7.41
C GLU A 308 -20.96 14.03 -8.69
N ASP A 309 -21.59 13.89 -9.86
CA ASP A 309 -20.94 14.22 -11.14
C ASP A 309 -20.64 15.73 -11.22
N ARG A 310 -21.56 16.59 -10.78
CA ARG A 310 -21.35 18.04 -10.71
C ARG A 310 -20.22 18.40 -9.73
N PHE A 311 -20.14 17.73 -8.59
CA PHE A 311 -19.04 17.91 -7.62
C PHE A 311 -17.69 17.60 -8.28
N LEU A 312 -17.59 16.46 -8.97
CA LEU A 312 -16.37 16.00 -9.62
C LEU A 312 -15.95 16.90 -10.80
N GLU A 313 -16.91 17.40 -11.58
CA GLU A 313 -16.65 18.34 -12.67
C GLU A 313 -16.07 19.66 -12.16
N ILE A 314 -16.67 20.24 -11.12
CA ILE A 314 -16.18 21.49 -10.51
C ILE A 314 -14.82 21.26 -9.85
N ALA A 315 -14.64 20.14 -9.14
CA ALA A 315 -13.35 19.77 -8.53
C ALA A 315 -12.25 19.71 -9.61
N LYS A 316 -12.52 19.05 -10.73
CA LYS A 316 -11.59 18.95 -11.86
C LYS A 316 -11.27 20.31 -12.46
N ALA A 317 -12.26 21.19 -12.62
CA ALA A 317 -12.04 22.56 -13.08
C ALA A 317 -11.16 23.40 -12.13
N ARG A 318 -11.17 23.07 -10.83
CA ARG A 318 -10.29 23.65 -9.79
C ARG A 318 -8.92 22.97 -9.69
N GLY A 319 -8.62 22.00 -10.54
CA GLY A 319 -7.34 21.27 -10.52
C GLY A 319 -7.29 20.11 -9.52
N LEU A 320 -8.41 19.74 -8.89
CA LEU A 320 -8.52 18.57 -8.02
C LEU A 320 -8.89 17.35 -8.87
N VAL A 321 -7.94 16.46 -9.13
CA VAL A 321 -8.13 15.34 -10.08
C VAL A 321 -8.10 13.99 -9.38
N ASN A 322 -8.73 13.00 -10.03
CA ASN A 322 -8.78 11.60 -9.59
C ASN A 322 -9.48 11.37 -8.24
N LEU A 323 -10.53 12.15 -7.97
CA LEU A 323 -11.39 12.03 -6.79
C LEU A 323 -12.55 11.04 -6.95
N LYS A 324 -12.88 10.60 -8.17
CA LYS A 324 -14.00 9.66 -8.40
C LYS A 324 -13.74 8.36 -7.65
N GLY A 325 -14.72 7.94 -6.85
CA GLY A 325 -14.68 6.69 -6.10
C GLY A 325 -14.55 5.46 -7.00
N HIS A 326 -14.17 4.33 -6.41
CA HIS A 326 -14.04 3.11 -7.19
C HIS A 326 -15.40 2.65 -7.71
N ARG A 327 -15.45 2.16 -8.95
CA ARG A 327 -16.70 1.75 -9.64
C ARG A 327 -17.61 0.78 -8.88
N SER A 328 -17.05 0.02 -7.94
CA SER A 328 -17.80 -0.96 -7.14
C SER A 328 -18.54 -0.36 -5.95
N VAL A 329 -18.20 0.87 -5.54
CA VAL A 329 -18.78 1.55 -4.37
C VAL A 329 -19.35 2.92 -4.71
N GLY A 330 -18.99 3.53 -5.84
CA GLY A 330 -19.44 4.88 -6.21
C GLY A 330 -18.79 5.97 -5.34
N GLY A 331 -19.43 7.13 -5.26
CA GLY A 331 -19.01 8.21 -4.39
C GLY A 331 -17.69 8.87 -4.76
N ILE A 332 -17.05 9.46 -3.75
CA ILE A 332 -15.80 10.20 -3.85
C ILE A 332 -14.76 9.52 -2.95
N ARG A 333 -13.49 9.55 -3.38
CA ARG A 333 -12.37 9.10 -2.57
C ARG A 333 -11.18 10.01 -2.74
N ALA A 334 -10.69 10.55 -1.63
CA ALA A 334 -9.42 11.26 -1.57
C ALA A 334 -8.32 10.32 -1.07
N SER A 335 -7.30 10.04 -1.90
CA SER A 335 -6.13 9.29 -1.45
C SER A 335 -5.04 10.26 -0.99
N LEU A 336 -4.59 10.09 0.25
CA LEU A 336 -3.76 11.01 1.02
C LEU A 336 -2.37 10.45 1.33
N TYR A 337 -1.83 9.63 0.42
CA TYR A 337 -0.50 9.01 0.50
C TYR A 337 0.61 10.00 0.86
N ASN A 338 1.79 9.48 1.24
CA ASN A 338 2.91 10.26 1.79
C ASN A 338 3.27 11.51 0.96
N ALA A 339 3.27 11.37 -0.37
CA ALA A 339 3.62 12.44 -1.31
C ALA A 339 2.53 13.51 -1.50
N ILE A 340 1.32 13.29 -0.99
CA ILE A 340 0.24 14.28 -1.03
C ILE A 340 0.53 15.35 0.02
N GLU A 341 0.72 16.58 -0.45
CA GLU A 341 0.91 17.76 0.40
C GLU A 341 -0.40 18.15 1.11
N GLU A 342 -0.27 18.80 2.26
CA GLU A 342 -1.43 19.24 3.04
C GLU A 342 -2.26 20.32 2.33
N GLU A 343 -1.61 21.16 1.53
CA GLU A 343 -2.27 22.16 0.68
C GLU A 343 -3.30 21.52 -0.28
N ALA A 344 -3.05 20.28 -0.74
CA ALA A 344 -4.03 19.55 -1.54
C ALA A 344 -5.31 19.28 -0.75
N VAL A 345 -5.17 18.87 0.51
CA VAL A 345 -6.30 18.59 1.41
C VAL A 345 -7.04 19.88 1.73
N ASP A 346 -6.34 20.97 1.99
CA ASP A 346 -6.95 22.28 2.24
C ASP A 346 -7.77 22.75 1.02
N ALA A 347 -7.23 22.59 -0.20
CA ALA A 347 -7.94 22.92 -1.44
C ALA A 347 -9.18 22.02 -1.68
N LEU A 348 -9.13 20.75 -1.27
CA LEU A 348 -10.28 19.86 -1.31
C LEU A 348 -11.37 20.30 -0.32
N ILE A 349 -10.98 20.68 0.90
CA ILE A 349 -11.92 21.17 1.93
C ILE A 349 -12.59 22.47 1.46
N GLU A 350 -11.83 23.43 0.92
CA GLU A 350 -12.41 24.65 0.34
C GLU A 350 -13.39 24.36 -0.80
N HIS A 351 -13.09 23.34 -1.63
CA HIS A 351 -14.02 22.88 -2.66
C HIS A 351 -15.29 22.29 -2.06
N MET A 352 -15.17 21.44 -1.04
CA MET A 352 -16.31 20.86 -0.33
C MET A 352 -17.21 21.93 0.29
N GLU A 353 -16.64 22.85 1.07
CA GLU A 353 -17.37 23.93 1.73
C GLU A 353 -18.05 24.87 0.71
N SER A 354 -17.33 25.22 -0.36
CA SER A 354 -17.89 26.04 -1.44
C SER A 354 -19.02 25.33 -2.18
N PHE A 355 -18.89 24.02 -2.43
CA PHE A 355 -19.90 23.26 -3.17
C PHE A 355 -21.18 23.12 -2.36
N GLU A 356 -21.07 22.78 -1.07
CA GLU A 356 -22.20 22.68 -0.15
C GLU A 356 -22.96 24.01 -0.03
N LYS A 357 -22.24 25.13 0.10
CA LYS A 357 -22.83 26.48 0.16
C LYS A 357 -23.57 26.92 -1.12
N THR A 358 -23.18 26.41 -2.29
CA THR A 358 -23.81 26.76 -3.58
C THR A 358 -24.93 25.83 -4.00
N THR A 359 -25.13 24.75 -3.26
CA THR A 359 -26.18 23.76 -3.51
C THR A 359 -27.38 23.98 -2.58
N ARG A 360 -27.13 24.48 -1.36
CA ARG A 360 -28.16 25.07 -0.50
C ARG A 360 -28.45 26.50 -0.89
#